data_AF-B6CGY1-F1
#
_entry.id   AF-B6CGY1-F1
#
_cell.length_a   1.000
_cell.length_b   1.000
_cell.length_c   1.000
_cell.angle_alpha   90.00
_cell.angle_beta   90.00
_cell.angle_gamma   90.00
#
_symmetry.space_group_name_H-M   'P 1'
#
loop_
_entity.id
_entity.type
_entity.pdbx_description
1 polymer ?
#
loop_
_entity_poly.entity_id
_entity_poly.type
_entity_poly.pdbx_seq_one_letter_code
_entity_poly.pdbx_strand_id
1 'polypeptide(L)'
;MSTFYAVRRLCLVLGLHYSGYYQWLKRPQSLRARQDERQTGLIKQLWLESGTVYGYRKIWLDMKDLGERAGRNRIARLMRLAELASQTGYPGLASVLFQG
;
A
#
# COMPACT_ATOMS: atom_id res chain seq x y z
N MET A 1 32.36 -10.46 -0.14
CA MET A 1 32.22 -11.76 -0.83
C MET A 1 30.90 -11.78 -1.58
N SER A 2 30.98 -12.05 -2.88
CA SER A 2 29.96 -11.80 -3.91
C SER A 2 28.79 -12.81 -3.87
N THR A 3 27.57 -12.37 -3.55
CA THR A 3 26.31 -13.15 -3.50
C THR A 3 25.75 -13.54 -4.89
N PHE A 4 26.55 -13.41 -5.95
CA PHE A 4 26.09 -13.60 -7.34
C PHE A 4 25.86 -15.08 -7.73
N TYR A 5 26.26 -16.03 -6.88
CA TYR A 5 26.17 -17.47 -7.17
C TYR A 5 24.90 -18.17 -6.65
N ALA A 6 24.07 -17.51 -5.83
CA ALA A 6 22.83 -18.11 -5.31
C ALA A 6 21.65 -17.95 -6.31
N VAL A 7 21.46 -16.76 -6.86
CA VAL A 7 20.37 -16.44 -7.79
C VAL A 7 20.46 -17.23 -9.10
N ARG A 8 21.65 -17.33 -9.70
CA ARG A 8 21.85 -18.07 -10.96
C ARG A 8 21.51 -19.56 -10.81
N ARG A 9 21.90 -20.17 -9.69
CA ARG A 9 21.55 -21.57 -9.37
C ARG A 9 20.05 -21.73 -9.20
N LEU A 10 19.40 -20.81 -8.49
CA LEU A 10 17.94 -20.82 -8.33
C LEU A 10 17.22 -20.70 -9.68
N CYS A 11 17.66 -19.79 -10.55
CA CYS A 11 17.12 -19.63 -11.89
C CYS A 11 17.29 -20.89 -12.75
N LEU A 12 18.45 -21.57 -12.68
CA LEU A 12 18.67 -22.84 -13.37
C LEU A 12 17.71 -23.93 -12.88
N VAL A 13 17.54 -24.09 -11.56
CA VAL A 13 16.61 -25.08 -10.97
C VAL A 13 15.16 -24.79 -11.38
N LEU A 14 14.78 -23.52 -11.48
CA LEU A 14 13.43 -23.09 -11.88
C LEU A 14 13.23 -22.98 -13.41
N GLY A 15 14.25 -23.28 -14.22
CA GLY A 15 14.18 -23.15 -15.69
C GLY A 15 14.04 -21.70 -16.20
N LEU A 16 14.44 -20.72 -15.39
CA LEU A 16 14.37 -19.29 -15.71
C LEU A 16 15.72 -18.76 -16.22
N HIS A 17 15.69 -17.81 -17.15
CA HIS A 17 16.90 -17.11 -17.57
C HIS A 17 17.29 -16.02 -16.57
N TYR A 18 18.55 -16.02 -16.10
CA TYR A 18 19.05 -15.10 -15.07
C TYR A 18 18.91 -13.62 -15.46
N SER A 19 19.00 -13.27 -16.75
CA SER A 19 18.84 -11.87 -17.17
C SER A 19 17.40 -11.39 -16.96
N GLY A 20 16.40 -12.27 -17.09
CA GLY A 20 15.01 -11.97 -16.82
C GLY A 20 14.75 -11.66 -15.35
N TYR A 21 15.43 -12.38 -14.44
CA TYR A 21 15.38 -12.09 -12.99
C TYR A 21 15.87 -10.68 -12.68
N TYR A 22 17.06 -10.30 -13.15
CA TYR A 22 17.60 -8.96 -12.89
C TYR A 22 16.85 -7.86 -13.62
N GLN A 23 16.29 -8.15 -14.80
CA GLN A 23 15.43 -7.21 -15.51
C GLN A 23 14.13 -6.98 -14.73
N TRP A 24 13.50 -8.03 -14.20
CA TRP A 24 12.34 -7.93 -13.32
C TRP A 24 12.66 -7.14 -12.05
N LEU A 25 13.80 -7.41 -11.41
CA LEU A 25 14.25 -6.69 -10.21
C LEU A 25 14.45 -5.18 -10.48
N LYS A 26 14.95 -4.84 -11.68
CA LYS A 26 15.15 -3.45 -12.11
C LYS A 26 13.90 -2.80 -12.71
N ARG A 27 12.75 -3.50 -12.79
CA ARG A 27 11.55 -2.91 -13.39
C ARG A 27 11.14 -1.69 -12.58
N PRO A 28 11.02 -0.51 -13.22
CA PRO A 28 10.51 0.65 -12.54
C PRO A 28 9.08 0.39 -12.06
N GLN A 29 8.67 1.06 -10.98
CA GLN A 29 7.29 1.02 -10.51
C GLN A 29 6.32 1.26 -11.68
N SER A 30 5.33 0.39 -11.81
CA SER A 30 4.28 0.57 -12.82
C SER A 30 3.54 1.90 -12.59
N LEU A 31 2.94 2.44 -13.66
CA LEU A 31 2.11 3.66 -13.56
C LEU A 31 1.00 3.52 -12.51
N ARG A 32 0.43 2.31 -12.39
CA ARG A 32 -0.59 2.01 -11.37
C ARG A 32 -0.02 2.09 -9.95
N ALA A 33 1.18 1.57 -9.73
CA ALA A 33 1.85 1.63 -8.42
C ALA A 33 2.17 3.07 -8.02
N ARG A 34 2.65 3.90 -8.96
CA ARG A 34 2.87 5.34 -8.72
C ARG A 34 1.57 6.08 -8.39
N GLN A 35 0.48 5.74 -9.09
CA GLN A 35 -0.82 6.33 -8.80
C GLN A 35 -1.34 5.90 -7.43
N ASP A 36 -1.19 4.63 -7.08
CA ASP A 36 -1.56 4.11 -5.76
C ASP A 36 -0.77 4.81 -4.65
N GLU A 37 0.53 5.04 -4.84
CA GLU A 37 1.38 5.76 -3.89
C GLU A 37 0.92 7.20 -3.71
N ARG A 38 0.67 7.93 -4.81
CA ARG A 38 0.13 9.30 -4.77
C ARG A 38 -1.23 9.36 -4.05
N GLN A 39 -2.15 8.46 -4.38
CA GLN A 39 -3.47 8.40 -3.75
C GLN A 39 -3.39 8.01 -2.28
N THR A 40 -2.45 7.14 -1.91
CA THR A 40 -2.19 6.80 -0.51
C THR A 40 -1.71 8.01 0.29
N GLY A 41 -0.88 8.88 -0.31
CA GLY A 41 -0.48 10.15 0.30
C GLY A 41 -1.68 11.07 0.60
N LEU A 42 -2.57 11.25 -0.37
CA LEU A 42 -3.80 12.05 -0.19
C LEU A 42 -4.74 11.46 0.88
N ILE A 43 -4.93 10.14 0.85
CA ILE A 43 -5.72 9.42 1.85
C ILE A 43 -5.17 9.67 3.26
N LYS A 44 -3.84 9.60 3.45
CA LYS A 44 -3.19 9.87 4.73
C LYS A 44 -3.43 11.30 5.19
N GLN A 45 -3.30 12.27 4.27
CA GLN A 45 -3.53 13.68 4.58
C GLN A 45 -4.97 13.91 5.05
N LEU A 46 -5.97 13.50 4.25
CA LEU A 46 -7.39 13.64 4.60
C LEU A 46 -7.75 12.93 5.91
N TRP A 47 -7.15 11.76 6.15
CA TRP A 47 -7.36 11.01 7.39
C TRP A 47 -6.81 11.76 8.61
N LEU A 48 -5.62 12.36 8.51
CA LEU A 48 -5.05 13.18 9.57
C LEU A 48 -5.84 14.48 9.79
N GLU A 49 -6.25 15.15 8.71
CA GLU A 49 -7.08 16.37 8.76
C GLU A 49 -8.44 16.11 9.43
N SER A 50 -8.99 14.90 9.27
CA SER A 50 -10.20 14.47 9.96
C SER A 50 -10.04 14.15 11.45
N GLY A 51 -8.81 14.26 11.99
CA GLY A 51 -8.48 13.86 13.35
C GLY A 51 -8.52 12.35 13.56
N THR A 52 -8.16 11.57 12.53
CA THR A 52 -8.15 10.09 12.51
C THR A 52 -9.52 9.42 12.72
N VAL A 53 -10.60 10.20 12.76
CA VAL A 53 -11.99 9.72 12.93
C VAL A 53 -12.51 9.06 11.65
N TYR A 54 -12.06 9.46 10.47
CA TYR A 54 -12.71 9.04 9.23
C TYR A 54 -12.30 7.63 8.79
N GLY A 55 -13.30 6.81 8.45
CA GLY A 55 -13.10 5.55 7.72
C GLY A 55 -13.17 5.73 6.21
N TYR A 56 -12.89 4.65 5.46
CA TYR A 56 -12.77 4.70 3.99
C TYR A 56 -13.97 5.29 3.24
N ARG A 57 -15.18 5.20 3.80
CA ARG A 57 -16.38 5.78 3.17
C ARG A 57 -16.34 7.30 3.14
N LYS A 58 -15.91 7.93 4.25
CA LYS A 58 -15.79 9.39 4.36
C LYS A 58 -14.60 9.89 3.54
N ILE A 59 -13.45 9.23 3.68
CA ILE A 59 -12.26 9.53 2.86
C ILE A 59 -12.56 9.40 1.36
N TRP A 60 -13.39 8.44 0.95
CA TRP A 60 -13.80 8.33 -0.46
C TRP A 60 -14.63 9.53 -0.94
N LEU A 61 -15.49 10.10 -0.08
CA LEU A 61 -16.23 11.32 -0.40
C LEU A 61 -15.28 12.50 -0.53
N ASP A 62 -14.39 12.69 0.44
CA ASP A 62 -13.40 13.79 0.41
C ASP A 62 -12.50 13.71 -0.83
N MET A 63 -12.04 12.50 -1.19
CA MET A 63 -11.30 12.24 -2.42
C MET A 63 -12.13 12.60 -3.67
N LYS A 64 -13.42 12.26 -3.68
CA LYS A 64 -14.31 12.61 -4.79
C LYS A 64 -14.48 14.13 -4.92
N ASP A 65 -14.57 14.84 -3.81
CA ASP A 65 -14.71 16.29 -3.78
C ASP A 65 -13.42 17.00 -4.23
N LEU A 66 -12.25 16.40 -3.97
CA LEU A 66 -10.97 16.78 -4.56
C LEU A 66 -10.84 16.45 -6.06
N GLY A 67 -11.85 15.82 -6.67
CA GLY A 67 -11.83 15.42 -8.08
C GLY A 67 -11.03 14.15 -8.37
N GLU A 68 -10.66 13.36 -7.35
CA GLU A 68 -9.91 12.13 -7.54
C GLU A 68 -10.74 11.02 -8.18
N ARG A 69 -10.18 10.41 -9.22
CA ARG A 69 -10.79 9.26 -9.91
C ARG A 69 -10.38 7.96 -9.22
N ALA A 70 -10.90 7.73 -8.01
CA ALA A 70 -10.71 6.50 -7.25
C ALA A 70 -12.06 5.90 -6.80
N GLY A 71 -12.27 4.62 -7.11
CA GLY A 71 -13.45 3.89 -6.63
C GLY A 71 -13.36 3.56 -5.13
N ARG A 72 -14.52 3.36 -4.48
CA ARG A 72 -14.62 3.02 -3.04
C ARG A 72 -13.74 1.84 -2.64
N ASN A 73 -13.75 0.77 -3.44
CA ASN A 73 -12.96 -0.43 -3.18
C ASN A 73 -11.45 -0.16 -3.27
N ARG A 74 -11.02 0.77 -4.14
CA ARG A 74 -9.62 1.17 -4.24
C ARG A 74 -9.19 1.91 -2.98
N ILE A 75 -9.99 2.88 -2.52
CA ILE A 75 -9.73 3.61 -1.28
C ILE A 75 -9.66 2.65 -0.09
N ALA A 76 -10.63 1.73 0.03
CA ALA A 76 -10.64 0.73 1.10
C ALA A 76 -9.38 -0.16 1.08
N ARG A 77 -8.96 -0.62 -0.10
CA ARG A 77 -7.72 -1.40 -0.26
C ARG A 77 -6.49 -0.60 0.13
N LEU A 78 -6.36 0.64 -0.34
CA LEU A 78 -5.20 1.50 -0.06
C LEU A 78 -5.11 1.86 1.43
N MET A 79 -6.24 2.16 2.08
CA MET A 79 -6.27 2.37 3.53
C MET A 79 -5.83 1.14 4.30
N ARG A 80 -6.31 -0.06 3.92
CA ARG A 80 -5.87 -1.32 4.55
C ARG A 80 -4.38 -1.57 4.38
N LEU A 81 -3.84 -1.36 3.17
CA LEU A 81 -2.40 -1.51 2.91
C LEU A 81 -1.54 -0.49 3.65
N ALA A 82 -2.10 0.69 3.94
CA ALA A 82 -1.46 1.73 4.72
C ALA A 82 -1.75 1.65 6.23
N GLU A 83 -2.44 0.59 6.68
CA GLU A 83 -2.83 0.37 8.08
C GLU A 83 -3.64 1.52 8.70
N LEU A 84 -4.43 2.22 7.86
CA LEU A 84 -5.28 3.31 8.28
C LEU A 84 -6.69 2.81 8.59
N ALA A 85 -7.18 3.15 9.77
CA ALA A 85 -8.54 2.85 10.19
C ALA A 85 -9.13 4.06 10.94
N SER A 86 -10.47 4.08 11.03
CA SER A 86 -11.15 5.05 11.90
C SER A 86 -10.80 4.75 13.36
N GLN A 87 -10.28 5.75 14.07
CA GLN A 87 -9.94 5.65 15.49
C GLN A 87 -11.04 6.24 16.38
N THR A 88 -12.29 5.97 16.04
CA THR A 88 -13.44 6.45 16.83
C THR A 88 -13.79 5.43 17.90
N GLY A 89 -13.21 5.54 19.08
CA GLY A 89 -13.54 4.68 20.23
C GLY A 89 -12.56 4.83 21.40
N TYR A 90 -13.10 4.86 22.62
CA TYR A 90 -12.38 5.09 23.89
C TYR A 90 -11.02 4.34 23.98
N PRO A 91 -9.95 5.01 24.46
CA PRO A 91 -8.57 4.51 24.44
C PRO A 91 -8.28 3.29 25.35
N GLY A 92 -9.30 2.58 25.84
CA GLY A 92 -9.16 1.51 26.85
C GLY A 92 -9.17 0.06 26.34
N LEU A 93 -9.53 -0.20 25.08
CA LEU A 93 -9.69 -1.60 24.58
C LEU A 93 -8.89 -1.92 23.31
N ALA A 94 -8.29 -0.93 22.64
CA ALA A 94 -7.58 -1.15 21.38
C ALA A 94 -6.12 -1.62 21.56
N SER A 95 -5.53 -1.51 22.75
CA SER A 95 -4.15 -1.94 23.02
C SER A 95 -3.99 -3.45 23.19
N VAL A 96 -5.07 -4.23 23.30
CA VAL A 96 -5.02 -5.67 23.60
C VAL A 96 -5.07 -6.57 22.34
N LEU A 97 -5.35 -6.01 21.15
CA LEU A 97 -5.60 -6.81 19.94
C LEU A 97 -4.51 -6.74 18.86
N PHE A 98 -3.36 -6.12 19.14
CA PHE A 98 -2.26 -5.99 18.16
C PHE A 98 -0.91 -6.57 18.63
N GLN A 99 -0.93 -7.48 19.61
CA GLN A 99 0.18 -8.37 19.93
C GLN A 99 -0.33 -9.81 19.99
N GLY A 100 -0.33 -10.49 18.85
CA GLY A 100 -0.66 -11.91 18.70
C GLY A 100 -0.14 -12.43 17.37
#